data_AF-A0A951EXD9-F1
#
_entry.id   AF-A0A951EXD9-F1
#
_cell.length_a   1.000
_cell.length_b   1.000
_cell.length_c   1.000
_cell.angle_alpha   90.00
_cell.angle_beta   90.00
_cell.angle_gamma   90.00
#
_symmetry.space_group_name_H-M   'P 1'
#
loop_
_entity.id
_entity.type
_entity.pdbx_description
1 polymer ?
#
loop_
_entity_poly.entity_id
_entity_poly.type
_entity_poly.pdbx_seq_one_letter_code
_entity_poly.pdbx_strand_id
1 'polypeptide(L)'
;MHWNRSNVLGLAKVSCCTCHGYGLRIVHKKRELPCHCVYRAIFRACYNRFRDCVANGAHTGTVSLDFCAGKDGRRAYSRKKEEYIADFCLISRRELNDADYRIFRYHFLLGADWKLCCRRIATDRGNFFHAVYRIEQQLGKVFAELKPYGLYPLDQYFGGVVQSETTVPLPPPPAVEASISYFDMPLAEAA
;
A
#
# COMPACT_ATOMS: atom_id res chain seq x y z
N MET A 1 2.49 13.01 -3.81
CA MET A 1 3.66 13.11 -4.70
C MET A 1 3.39 14.09 -5.83
N HIS A 2 4.34 14.98 -6.17
CA HIS A 2 4.26 15.83 -7.36
C HIS A 2 4.97 15.13 -8.53
N TRP A 3 4.24 14.83 -9.60
CA TRP A 3 4.79 14.17 -10.79
C TRP A 3 5.50 15.20 -11.68
N ASN A 4 6.79 15.00 -11.90
CA ASN A 4 7.59 15.78 -12.85
C ASN A 4 8.50 14.83 -13.64
N ARG A 5 9.11 15.34 -14.72
CA ARG A 5 10.00 14.55 -15.57
C ARG A 5 11.16 13.90 -14.79
N SER A 6 11.79 14.63 -13.87
CA SER A 6 12.94 14.13 -13.10
C SER A 6 12.58 12.92 -12.23
N ASN A 7 11.42 12.94 -11.58
CA ASN A 7 10.99 11.88 -10.66
C ASN A 7 10.58 10.60 -11.41
N VAL A 8 10.03 10.72 -12.63
CA VAL A 8 9.54 9.54 -13.38
C VAL A 8 10.57 8.95 -14.33
N LEU A 9 11.59 9.70 -14.73
CA LEU A 9 12.60 9.24 -15.69
C LEU A 9 13.34 8.00 -15.19
N GLY A 10 13.72 7.98 -13.91
CA GLY A 10 14.39 6.83 -13.29
C GLY A 10 13.50 5.58 -13.14
N LEU A 11 12.18 5.74 -13.21
CA LEU A 11 11.20 4.66 -13.10
C LEU A 11 10.69 4.17 -14.46
N ALA A 12 10.97 4.90 -15.54
CA ALA A 12 10.45 4.61 -16.87
C ALA A 12 11.16 3.41 -17.49
N LYS A 13 10.40 2.54 -18.16
CA LYS A 13 10.99 1.48 -18.98
C LYS A 13 11.52 2.10 -20.28
N VAL A 14 12.83 1.97 -20.53
CA VAL A 14 13.50 2.51 -21.74
C VAL A 14 12.81 2.05 -23.03
N SER A 15 12.43 0.78 -23.11
CA SER A 15 11.76 0.21 -24.28
C SER A 15 10.22 0.33 -24.25
N CYS A 16 9.65 1.29 -23.50
CA CYS A 16 8.20 1.43 -23.41
C CYS A 16 7.62 1.99 -24.71
N CYS A 17 6.72 1.27 -25.37
CA CYS A 17 6.09 1.72 -26.61
C CYS A 17 5.15 2.92 -26.43
N THR A 18 4.77 3.27 -25.20
CA THR A 18 3.83 4.37 -24.91
C THR A 18 4.54 5.68 -24.57
N CYS A 19 5.59 5.63 -23.76
CA CYS A 19 6.33 6.83 -23.33
C CYS A 19 7.76 6.89 -23.87
N HIS A 20 8.23 5.89 -24.62
CA HIS A 20 9.58 5.84 -25.21
C HIS A 20 10.71 6.11 -24.19
N GLY A 21 10.52 5.70 -22.94
CA GLY A 21 11.50 5.92 -21.86
C GLY A 21 11.39 7.28 -21.14
N TYR A 22 10.48 8.19 -21.53
CA TYR A 22 10.31 9.48 -20.86
C TYR A 22 9.52 9.41 -19.54
N GLY A 23 8.72 8.34 -19.33
CA GLY A 23 7.96 8.12 -18.11
C GLY A 23 6.66 8.93 -17.97
N LEU A 24 6.47 9.99 -18.75
CA LEU A 24 5.22 10.76 -18.82
C LEU A 24 4.45 10.42 -20.09
N ARG A 25 3.13 10.59 -20.01
CA ARG A 25 2.21 10.59 -21.15
C ARG A 25 1.43 11.90 -21.15
N ILE A 26 1.17 12.42 -22.34
CA ILE A 26 0.32 13.60 -22.52
C ILE A 26 -1.11 13.07 -22.65
N VAL A 27 -1.97 13.44 -21.71
CA VAL A 27 -3.41 13.18 -21.76
C VAL A 27 -4.13 14.44 -22.25
N HIS A 28 -5.38 14.28 -22.70
CA HIS A 28 -6.26 15.33 -23.19
C HIS A 28 -6.11 16.65 -22.40
N LYS A 29 -6.02 17.78 -23.13
CA LYS A 29 -5.72 19.14 -22.60
C LYS A 29 -4.32 19.31 -21.97
N LYS A 30 -3.27 18.73 -22.57
CA LYS A 30 -1.84 18.89 -22.17
C LYS A 30 -1.55 18.53 -20.70
N ARG A 31 -2.38 17.69 -20.07
CA ARG A 31 -2.10 17.20 -18.71
C ARG A 31 -1.08 16.08 -18.80
N GLU A 32 0.05 16.26 -18.14
CA GLU A 32 1.07 15.22 -18.03
C GLU A 32 0.67 14.26 -16.91
N LEU A 33 0.59 12.97 -17.23
CA LEU A 33 0.39 11.91 -16.24
C LEU A 33 1.54 10.91 -16.33
N PRO A 34 1.90 10.24 -15.22
CA PRO A 34 2.81 9.12 -15.28
C PRO A 34 2.30 8.03 -16.22
N CYS A 35 3.23 7.43 -16.95
CA CYS A 35 2.95 6.29 -17.81
C CYS A 35 2.66 5.05 -16.97
N HIS A 36 1.88 4.11 -17.52
CA HIS A 36 1.65 2.82 -16.90
C HIS A 36 2.94 2.03 -16.59
N CYS A 37 4.02 2.19 -17.37
CA CYS A 37 5.29 1.54 -17.05
C CYS A 37 5.91 2.03 -15.73
N VAL A 38 5.70 3.30 -15.39
CA VAL A 38 6.17 3.91 -14.14
C VAL A 38 5.41 3.34 -12.95
N TYR A 39 4.08 3.28 -13.02
CA TYR A 39 3.27 2.66 -11.96
C TYR A 39 3.64 1.19 -11.74
N ARG A 40 3.88 0.43 -12.81
CA ARG A 40 4.34 -0.96 -12.69
C ARG A 40 5.71 -1.06 -12.03
N ALA A 41 6.62 -0.13 -12.29
CA ALA A 41 7.93 -0.07 -11.63
C ALA A 41 7.78 0.23 -10.13
N ILE A 42 6.91 1.18 -9.77
CA ILE A 42 6.58 1.50 -8.38
C ILE A 42 6.02 0.27 -7.66
N PHE A 43 5.04 -0.40 -8.26
CA PHE A 43 4.49 -1.63 -7.69
C PHE A 43 5.58 -2.67 -7.45
N ARG A 44 6.49 -2.89 -8.40
CA ARG A 44 7.59 -3.85 -8.26
C ARG A 44 8.57 -3.47 -7.15
N ALA A 45 8.89 -2.19 -7.02
CA ALA A 45 9.71 -1.70 -5.91
C ALA A 45 9.04 -2.02 -4.56
N CYS A 46 7.76 -1.69 -4.42
CA CYS A 46 6.99 -2.01 -3.21
C CYS A 46 6.89 -3.52 -2.95
N TYR A 47 6.63 -4.30 -4.00
CA TYR A 47 6.51 -5.76 -3.90
C TYR A 47 7.84 -6.43 -3.54
N ASN A 48 8.96 -5.98 -4.11
CA ASN A 48 10.28 -6.47 -3.72
C ASN A 48 10.54 -6.16 -2.24
N ARG A 49 10.22 -4.94 -1.80
CA ARG A 49 10.36 -4.59 -0.39
C ARG A 49 9.46 -5.42 0.53
N PHE A 50 8.23 -5.70 0.10
CA PHE A 50 7.33 -6.62 0.80
C PHE A 50 7.94 -8.02 0.93
N ARG A 51 8.50 -8.56 -0.17
CA ARG A 51 9.19 -9.86 -0.14
C ARG A 51 10.38 -9.86 0.80
N ASP A 52 11.18 -8.80 0.83
CA ASP A 52 12.27 -8.65 1.79
C ASP A 52 11.77 -8.65 3.23
N CYS A 53 10.68 -7.91 3.51
CA CYS A 53 10.08 -7.89 4.84
C CYS A 53 9.57 -9.27 5.27
N VAL A 54 8.90 -10.01 4.38
CA VAL A 54 8.39 -11.36 4.66
C VAL A 54 9.53 -12.36 4.84
N ALA A 55 10.55 -12.33 3.98
CA ALA A 55 11.71 -13.22 4.07
C ALA A 55 12.50 -13.01 5.37
N ASN A 56 12.61 -11.76 5.82
CA ASN A 56 13.26 -11.40 7.09
C ASN A 56 12.31 -11.47 8.30
N GLY A 57 11.08 -11.94 8.13
CA GLY A 57 10.02 -11.99 9.16
C GLY A 57 10.05 -13.24 10.03
N ALA A 58 11.01 -14.15 9.86
CA ALA A 58 11.20 -15.31 10.75
C ALA A 58 11.52 -14.91 12.20
N HIS A 59 11.94 -13.66 12.41
CA HIS A 59 12.13 -13.05 13.72
C HIS A 59 11.31 -11.77 13.80
N THR A 60 10.73 -11.48 14.97
CA THR A 60 10.08 -10.20 15.25
C THR A 60 11.05 -9.07 14.94
N GLY A 61 10.61 -8.12 14.11
CA GLY A 61 11.44 -7.01 13.65
C GLY A 61 11.93 -6.14 14.80
N THR A 62 13.08 -5.50 14.57
CA THR A 62 13.61 -4.47 15.46
C THR A 62 12.59 -3.32 15.56
N VAL A 63 12.23 -2.96 16.79
CA VAL A 63 11.40 -1.79 17.05
C VAL A 63 12.19 -0.54 16.69
N SER A 64 11.65 0.30 15.79
CA SER A 64 12.19 1.62 15.49
C SER A 64 11.52 2.66 16.38
N LEU A 65 12.29 3.63 16.86
CA LEU A 65 11.77 4.83 17.51
C LEU A 65 11.59 5.90 16.43
N ASP A 66 10.35 6.23 16.11
CA ASP A 66 10.02 7.33 15.23
C ASP A 66 9.73 8.59 16.03
N PHE A 67 10.19 9.73 15.53
CA PHE A 67 9.86 11.02 16.12
C PHE A 67 8.64 11.60 15.44
N CYS A 68 7.52 11.68 16.16
CA CYS A 68 6.29 12.28 15.64
C CYS A 68 6.19 13.76 16.04
N ALA A 69 5.65 14.60 15.17
CA ALA A 69 5.25 15.95 15.54
C ALA A 69 3.86 15.91 16.19
N GLY A 70 3.79 16.03 17.52
CA GLY A 70 2.53 16.00 18.26
C GLY A 70 2.65 16.67 19.64
N LYS A 71 1.52 17.15 20.18
CA LYS A 71 1.45 17.88 21.46
C LYS A 71 1.76 16.97 22.67
N ASP A 72 1.34 15.71 22.61
CA ASP A 72 1.36 14.78 23.76
C ASP A 72 2.50 13.75 23.71
N GLY A 73 3.43 13.87 22.77
CA GLY A 73 4.58 12.99 22.70
C GLY A 73 5.29 13.05 21.35
N ARG A 74 6.61 13.27 21.38
CA ARG A 74 7.45 13.35 20.17
C ARG A 74 8.03 12.02 19.74
N ARG A 75 7.52 10.90 20.27
CA ARG A 75 8.13 9.57 20.13
C ARG A 75 7.05 8.51 19.97
N ALA A 76 7.15 7.71 18.93
CA ALA A 76 6.34 6.52 18.70
C ALA A 76 7.26 5.32 18.48
N TYR A 77 6.89 4.18 19.05
CA TYR A 77 7.57 2.92 18.75
C TYR A 77 6.83 2.23 17.64
N SER A 78 7.54 1.95 16.55
CA SER A 78 6.98 1.34 15.35
C SER A 78 7.71 0.05 15.00
N ARG A 79 6.98 -0.85 14.34
CA ARG A 79 7.53 -2.06 13.75
C ARG A 79 7.35 -1.96 12.24
N LYS A 80 8.21 -1.16 11.60
CA LYS A 80 8.01 -0.73 10.21
C LYS A 80 7.89 -1.87 9.22
N LYS A 81 8.55 -3.01 9.45
CA LYS A 81 8.46 -4.16 8.53
C LYS A 81 7.07 -4.80 8.60
N GLU A 82 6.55 -5.00 9.80
CA GLU A 82 5.25 -5.58 10.07
C GLU A 82 4.12 -4.63 9.66
N GLU A 83 4.26 -3.34 9.97
CA GLU A 83 3.38 -2.27 9.51
C GLU A 83 3.31 -2.26 7.98
N TYR A 84 4.46 -2.32 7.30
CA TYR A 84 4.53 -2.34 5.84
C TYR A 84 3.83 -3.56 5.23
N ILE A 85 4.03 -4.75 5.81
CA ILE A 85 3.35 -5.98 5.38
C ILE A 85 1.84 -5.83 5.53
N ALA A 86 1.39 -5.30 6.67
CA ALA A 86 -0.03 -5.10 6.94
C ALA A 86 -0.64 -4.10 5.97
N ASP A 87 -0.03 -2.92 5.79
CA ASP A 87 -0.50 -1.87 4.90
C ASP A 87 -0.54 -2.36 3.44
N PHE A 88 0.50 -3.04 2.98
CA PHE A 88 0.56 -3.60 1.64
C PHE A 88 -0.60 -4.57 1.40
N CYS A 89 -0.89 -5.47 2.34
CA CYS A 89 -2.00 -6.42 2.23
C CYS A 89 -3.37 -5.72 2.31
N LEU A 90 -3.56 -4.82 3.27
CA LEU A 90 -4.83 -4.14 3.52
C LEU A 90 -5.23 -3.24 2.36
N ILE A 91 -4.30 -2.42 1.85
CA ILE A 91 -4.57 -1.54 0.71
C ILE A 91 -4.84 -2.38 -0.53
N SER A 92 -4.05 -3.42 -0.78
CA SER A 92 -4.26 -4.29 -1.93
C SER A 92 -5.64 -4.96 -1.91
N ARG A 93 -6.16 -5.33 -0.73
CA ARG A 93 -7.51 -5.89 -0.58
C ARG A 93 -8.62 -4.87 -0.82
N ARG A 94 -8.43 -3.62 -0.38
CA ARG A 94 -9.44 -2.55 -0.51
C ARG A 94 -9.59 -2.06 -1.95
N GLU A 95 -8.47 -1.99 -2.67
CA GLU A 95 -8.44 -1.38 -4.01
C GLU A 95 -8.78 -2.37 -5.12
N LEU A 96 -8.38 -3.64 -4.99
CA LEU A 96 -8.62 -4.63 -6.02
C LEU A 96 -10.03 -5.21 -5.92
N ASN A 97 -10.67 -5.39 -7.09
CA ASN A 97 -11.89 -6.18 -7.19
C ASN A 97 -11.62 -7.65 -6.84
N ASP A 98 -12.64 -8.42 -6.46
CA ASP A 98 -12.49 -9.81 -5.99
C ASP A 98 -11.78 -10.74 -6.99
N ALA A 99 -12.03 -10.56 -8.29
CA ALA A 99 -11.36 -11.34 -9.34
C ALA A 99 -9.86 -11.04 -9.41
N ASP A 100 -9.49 -9.76 -9.45
CA ASP A 100 -8.09 -9.33 -9.51
C ASP A 100 -7.37 -9.63 -8.17
N TYR A 101 -8.06 -9.51 -7.05
CA TYR A 101 -7.52 -9.86 -5.73
C TYR A 101 -7.21 -11.36 -5.60
N ARG A 102 -8.03 -12.25 -6.20
CA ARG A 102 -7.73 -13.69 -6.24
C ARG A 102 -6.42 -13.95 -6.97
N ILE A 103 -6.24 -13.36 -8.15
CA ILE A 103 -4.99 -13.46 -8.92
C ILE A 103 -3.83 -12.90 -8.09
N PHE A 104 -4.02 -11.74 -7.48
CA PHE A 104 -3.02 -11.09 -6.65
C PHE A 104 -2.58 -11.98 -5.48
N ARG A 105 -3.54 -12.55 -4.75
CA ARG A 105 -3.27 -13.44 -3.61
C ARG A 105 -2.48 -14.68 -4.02
N TYR A 106 -2.89 -15.37 -5.07
CA TYR A 106 -2.19 -16.60 -5.50
C TYR A 106 -0.81 -16.29 -6.07
N HIS A 107 -0.68 -15.27 -6.91
CA HIS A 107 0.58 -15.00 -7.60
C HIS A 107 1.58 -14.23 -6.74
N PHE A 108 1.16 -13.14 -6.09
CA PHE A 108 2.08 -12.25 -5.37
C PHE A 108 2.24 -12.62 -3.89
N LEU A 109 1.15 -12.94 -3.18
CA LEU A 109 1.23 -13.24 -1.75
C LEU A 109 1.70 -14.68 -1.49
N LEU A 110 1.17 -15.66 -2.23
CA LEU A 110 1.53 -17.08 -2.08
C LEU A 110 2.69 -17.51 -2.98
N GLY A 111 3.10 -16.69 -3.96
CA GLY A 111 4.22 -16.99 -4.85
C GLY A 111 3.96 -18.12 -5.85
N ALA A 112 2.71 -18.41 -6.19
CA ALA A 112 2.39 -19.48 -7.12
C ALA A 112 2.77 -19.13 -8.57
N ASP A 113 3.25 -20.15 -9.30
CA ASP A 113 3.52 -20.05 -10.74
C ASP A 113 2.25 -19.75 -11.53
N TRP A 114 2.40 -19.01 -12.64
CA TRP A 114 1.29 -18.66 -13.53
C TRP A 114 0.51 -19.89 -14.03
N LYS A 115 1.19 -21.03 -14.24
CA LYS A 115 0.55 -22.30 -14.63
C LYS A 115 -0.39 -22.85 -13.56
N LEU A 116 -0.03 -22.70 -12.29
CA LEU A 116 -0.87 -23.10 -11.16
C LEU A 116 -2.04 -22.14 -11.00
N CYS A 117 -1.80 -20.83 -11.13
CA CYS A 117 -2.85 -19.82 -11.10
C CYS A 117 -3.89 -20.05 -12.21
N CYS A 118 -3.45 -20.31 -13.45
CA CYS A 118 -4.34 -20.57 -14.59
C CYS A 118 -5.22 -21.80 -14.34
N ARG A 119 -4.66 -22.88 -13.79
CA ARG A 119 -5.41 -24.08 -13.41
C ARG A 119 -6.42 -23.84 -12.28
N ARG A 120 -6.03 -23.07 -11.27
CA ARG A 120 -6.87 -22.82 -10.08
C ARG A 120 -7.98 -21.81 -10.32
N ILE A 121 -7.72 -20.79 -11.13
CA ILE A 121 -8.62 -19.66 -11.38
C ILE A 121 -9.39 -19.85 -12.71
N ALA A 122 -9.08 -20.89 -13.47
CA ALA A 122 -9.66 -21.19 -14.79
C ALA A 122 -9.53 -19.99 -15.76
N THR A 123 -8.30 -19.54 -15.98
CA THR A 123 -7.95 -18.42 -16.86
C THR A 123 -6.86 -18.83 -17.84
N ASP A 124 -6.86 -18.26 -19.04
CA ASP A 124 -5.82 -18.48 -20.04
C ASP A 124 -4.55 -17.64 -19.78
N ARG A 125 -3.46 -18.03 -20.44
CA ARG A 125 -2.15 -17.36 -20.28
C ARG A 125 -2.23 -15.86 -20.61
N GLY A 126 -2.94 -15.47 -21.67
CA GLY A 126 -3.01 -14.09 -22.13
C GLY A 126 -3.74 -13.22 -21.11
N ASN A 127 -4.95 -13.63 -20.73
CA ASN A 127 -5.75 -12.93 -19.74
C ASN A 127 -5.08 -12.85 -18.38
N PHE A 128 -4.33 -13.89 -17.97
CA PHE A 128 -3.54 -13.84 -16.74
C PHE A 128 -2.50 -12.71 -16.77
N PHE A 129 -1.67 -12.63 -17.81
CA PHE A 129 -0.66 -11.56 -17.89
C PHE A 129 -1.27 -10.17 -18.06
N HIS A 130 -2.40 -10.06 -18.77
CA HIS A 130 -3.15 -8.80 -18.82
C HIS A 130 -3.68 -8.40 -17.44
N ALA A 131 -4.22 -9.35 -16.67
CA ALA A 131 -4.66 -9.09 -15.30
C ALA A 131 -3.51 -8.67 -14.39
N VAL A 132 -2.36 -9.36 -14.45
CA VAL A 132 -1.14 -8.98 -13.73
C VAL A 132 -0.74 -7.55 -14.08
N TYR A 133 -0.73 -7.18 -15.36
CA TYR A 133 -0.37 -5.82 -15.76
C TYR A 133 -1.37 -4.77 -15.26
N ARG A 134 -2.67 -5.08 -15.20
CA ARG A 134 -3.68 -4.19 -14.62
C ARG A 134 -3.46 -4.01 -13.12
N ILE A 135 -3.24 -5.11 -12.39
CA ILE A 135 -2.97 -5.11 -10.95
C ILE A 135 -1.72 -4.26 -10.63
N GLU A 136 -0.60 -4.52 -11.32
CA GLU A 136 0.64 -3.76 -11.14
C GLU A 136 0.40 -2.25 -11.37
N GLN A 137 -0.40 -1.88 -12.37
CA GLN A 137 -0.69 -0.47 -12.69
C GLN A 137 -1.58 0.19 -11.64
N GLN A 138 -2.65 -0.49 -11.23
CA GLN A 138 -3.63 0.05 -10.29
C GLN A 138 -3.00 0.22 -8.90
N LEU A 139 -2.37 -0.83 -8.37
CA LEU A 139 -1.73 -0.76 -7.06
C LEU A 139 -0.53 0.19 -7.06
N GLY A 140 0.28 0.18 -8.12
CA GLY A 140 1.40 1.11 -8.25
C GLY A 140 0.96 2.58 -8.24
N LYS A 141 -0.22 2.88 -8.83
CA LYS A 141 -0.82 4.21 -8.74
C LYS A 141 -1.28 4.52 -7.33
N VAL A 142 -2.05 3.63 -6.70
CA VAL A 142 -2.57 3.87 -5.35
C VAL A 142 -1.44 4.04 -4.34
N PHE A 143 -0.42 3.18 -4.37
CA PHE A 143 0.70 3.25 -3.43
C PHE A 143 1.47 4.58 -3.47
N ALA A 144 1.50 5.25 -4.62
CA ALA A 144 2.16 6.56 -4.77
C ALA A 144 1.24 7.76 -4.49
N GLU A 145 -0.08 7.59 -4.64
CA GLU A 145 -1.06 8.67 -4.51
C GLU A 145 -1.75 8.70 -3.12
N LEU A 146 -1.63 7.63 -2.32
CA LEU A 146 -2.25 7.53 -1.01
C LEU A 146 -1.77 8.65 -0.07
N LYS A 147 -2.71 9.27 0.63
CA LYS A 147 -2.49 10.30 1.64
C LYS A 147 -3.26 9.94 2.92
N PRO A 148 -2.73 10.23 4.12
CA PRO A 148 -1.52 11.02 4.40
C PRO A 148 -0.19 10.24 4.29
N TYR A 149 -0.21 8.91 4.34
CA TYR A 149 1.00 8.07 4.34
C TYR A 149 1.04 7.14 3.11
N GLY A 150 1.77 7.55 2.06
CA GLY A 150 1.98 6.70 0.88
C GLY A 150 2.93 5.53 1.16
N LEU A 151 2.74 4.40 0.48
CA LEU A 151 3.68 3.26 0.54
C LEU A 151 4.92 3.51 -0.31
N TYR A 152 4.80 4.39 -1.30
CA TYR A 152 5.88 4.86 -2.13
C TYR A 152 5.96 6.39 -2.03
N PRO A 153 7.16 6.99 -1.88
CA PRO A 153 8.50 6.37 -1.88
C PRO A 153 8.85 5.54 -0.63
N LEU A 154 9.66 4.49 -0.80
CA LEU A 154 10.02 3.56 0.29
C LEU A 154 10.89 4.22 1.36
N ASP A 155 11.80 5.11 0.96
CA ASP A 155 12.63 5.91 1.86
C ASP A 155 11.77 6.76 2.81
N GLN A 156 10.65 7.29 2.32
CA GLN A 156 9.73 8.07 3.16
C GLN A 156 8.93 7.19 4.12
N TYR A 157 8.48 6.01 3.68
CA TYR A 157 7.75 5.09 4.55
C TYR A 157 8.63 4.56 5.70
N PHE A 158 9.87 4.17 5.38
CA PHE A 158 10.81 3.60 6.37
C PHE A 158 11.67 4.64 7.09
N GLY A 159 11.67 5.91 6.65
CA GLY A 159 12.61 6.95 7.10
C GLY A 159 12.24 7.72 8.38
N GLY A 160 11.15 7.37 9.07
CA GLY A 160 10.67 8.11 10.24
C GLY A 160 10.02 9.45 9.86
N VAL A 161 8.88 9.76 10.47
CA VAL A 161 8.03 10.89 10.05
C VAL A 161 8.55 12.21 10.64
N VAL A 162 9.53 12.85 10.02
CA VAL A 162 9.77 14.30 10.24
C VAL A 162 8.83 15.08 9.32
N GLN A 163 7.52 15.02 9.55
CA GLN A 163 6.63 15.97 8.90
C GLN A 163 6.56 17.25 9.74
N SER A 164 7.02 18.34 9.14
CA SER A 164 6.81 19.71 9.60
C SER A 164 5.48 20.29 9.12
N GLU A 165 4.54 19.45 8.65
CA GLU A 165 3.22 19.90 8.26
C GLU A 165 2.32 19.91 9.49
N THR A 166 1.88 21.10 9.87
CA THR A 166 0.85 21.36 10.87
C THR A 166 -0.38 20.49 10.59
N THR A 167 -0.47 19.34 11.24
CA THR A 167 -1.73 18.60 11.31
C THR A 167 -2.73 19.53 11.99
N VAL A 168 -3.72 20.02 11.23
CA VAL A 168 -4.95 20.54 11.84
C VAL A 168 -5.45 19.40 12.73
N PRO A 169 -5.63 19.62 14.04
CA PRO A 169 -6.13 18.57 14.92
C PRO A 169 -7.45 18.07 14.34
N LEU A 170 -7.60 16.75 14.21
CA LEU A 170 -8.93 16.18 14.03
C LEU A 170 -9.80 16.75 15.15
N PRO A 171 -10.99 17.30 14.83
CA PRO A 171 -11.91 17.72 15.87
C PRO A 171 -12.12 16.53 16.81
N PRO A 172 -12.15 16.74 18.14
CA PRO A 172 -12.38 15.66 19.07
C PRO A 172 -13.64 14.91 18.64
N PRO A 173 -13.66 13.56 18.73
CA PRO A 173 -14.89 12.82 18.52
C PRO A 173 -15.98 13.46 19.39
N PRO A 174 -17.21 13.64 18.87
CA PRO A 174 -18.29 14.16 19.69
C PRO A 174 -18.36 13.35 20.98
N ALA A 175 -18.44 14.03 22.11
CA ALA A 175 -18.58 13.38 23.41
C ALA A 175 -19.80 12.45 23.34
N VAL A 176 -19.55 11.15 23.22
CA VAL A 176 -20.59 10.17 23.41
C VAL A 176 -20.77 10.14 24.92
N GLU A 177 -21.82 10.81 25.40
CA GLU A 177 -22.26 10.68 26.79
C GLU A 177 -22.45 9.19 27.07
N ALA A 178 -21.54 8.63 27.87
CA ALA A 178 -21.62 7.26 28.32
C ALA A 178 -22.80 7.12 29.30
N SER A 179 -24.02 7.00 28.79
CA SER A 179 -25.14 6.43 29.54
C SER A 179 -25.06 4.91 29.45
N ILE A 180 -24.02 4.34 30.07
CA ILE A 180 -24.02 2.92 30.42
C ILE A 180 -24.84 2.81 31.72
N SER A 181 -26.16 2.68 31.58
CA SER A 181 -26.99 2.13 32.64
C SER A 181 -26.55 0.69 32.85
N TYR A 182 -25.88 0.43 33.96
CA TYR A 182 -25.58 -0.92 34.42
C TYR A 182 -26.90 -1.70 34.47
N PHE A 183 -26.97 -2.73 33.65
CA PHE A 183 -28.01 -3.74 33.67
C PHE A 183 -27.96 -4.40 35.05
N ASP A 184 -28.96 -4.14 35.89
CA ASP A 184 -29.29 -4.97 37.05
C ASP A 184 -29.51 -6.41 36.56
N MET A 185 -28.59 -7.30 36.90
CA MET A 185 -28.75 -8.73 36.69
C MET A 185 -28.78 -9.39 38.07
N PRO A 186 -29.93 -9.94 38.50
CA PRO A 186 -30.08 -10.51 39.84
C PRO A 186 -29.27 -11.79 39.97
N LEU A 187 -28.55 -11.89 41.10
CA LEU A 187 -27.88 -13.10 41.57
C LEU A 187 -28.91 -14.21 41.73
N ALA A 188 -28.82 -15.24 40.90
CA ALA A 188 -29.47 -16.52 41.16
C ALA A 188 -28.76 -17.16 42.36
N GLU A 189 -29.47 -17.25 43.48
CA GLU A 189 -29.05 -17.98 44.68
C GLU A 189 -28.96 -19.47 44.37
N ALA A 190 -27.87 -20.07 44.85
CA ALA A 190 -27.72 -21.50 45.03
C ALA A 190 -28.33 -21.90 46.38
N ALA A 191 -29.39 -22.70 46.34
CA ALA A 191 -29.78 -23.67 47.38
C ALA A 191 -30.84 -24.62 46.81
#